data_AF-A0A8F7GNE2-F1
#
_entry.id   AF-A0A8F7GNE2-F1
#
_cell.length_a   1.000
_cell.length_b   1.000
_cell.length_c   1.000
_cell.angle_alpha   90.00
_cell.angle_beta   90.00
_cell.angle_gamma   90.00
#
_symmetry.space_group_name_H-M   'P 1'
#
loop_
_entity.id
_entity.type
_entity.pdbx_description
1 polymer ?
#
loop_
_entity_poly.entity_id
_entity_poly.type
_entity_poly.pdbx_seq_one_letter_code
_entity_poly.pdbx_strand_id
1 'polypeptide(L)'
;MLALFFGGFIFLALLVIIAFFTSGLFNKFNLNSVAWVSPYECGFSSSSLSFNCFSFTYFSLLVFFVVFDLEISLLLNMPENGLLFSNFVYYFLFLVILSLGFVSEVLWGYVRWGYWKN
;
A
#
# COMPACT_ATOMS: atom_id res chain seq x y z
N MET A 1 -34.06 -9.09 11.82
CA MET A 1 -34.08 -10.21 10.85
C MET A 1 -34.58 -9.76 9.47
N LEU A 2 -35.77 -9.15 9.34
CA LEU A 2 -36.29 -8.61 8.07
C LEU A 2 -35.37 -7.55 7.39
N ALA A 3 -34.77 -6.64 8.15
CA ALA A 3 -33.85 -5.64 7.61
C ALA A 3 -32.58 -6.26 6.97
N LEU A 4 -32.11 -7.41 7.49
CA LEU A 4 -30.96 -8.13 6.93
C LEU A 4 -31.32 -8.79 5.60
N PHE A 5 -32.52 -9.37 5.51
CA PHE A 5 -33.03 -9.93 4.25
C PHE A 5 -33.23 -8.85 3.17
N PHE A 6 -33.77 -7.68 3.55
CA PHE A 6 -33.94 -6.57 2.62
C PHE A 6 -32.60 -5.99 2.14
N GLY A 7 -31.63 -5.82 3.05
CA GLY A 7 -30.27 -5.40 2.70
C GLY A 7 -29.56 -6.40 1.78
N GLY A 8 -29.69 -7.70 2.04
CA GLY A 8 -29.13 -8.76 1.19
C GLY A 8 -29.71 -8.76 -0.22
N PHE A 9 -31.02 -8.53 -0.35
CA PHE A 9 -31.69 -8.45 -1.65
C PHE A 9 -31.23 -7.25 -2.48
N ILE A 10 -31.06 -6.09 -1.83
CA ILE A 10 -30.52 -4.88 -2.49
C ILE A 10 -29.10 -5.13 -2.98
N PHE A 11 -28.25 -5.74 -2.16
CA PHE A 11 -26.87 -6.04 -2.53
C PHE A 11 -26.78 -7.01 -3.72
N LEU A 12 -27.60 -8.06 -3.74
CA LEU A 12 -27.69 -8.98 -4.87
C LEU A 12 -28.18 -8.30 -6.14
N ALA A 13 -29.20 -7.44 -6.04
CA ALA A 13 -29.70 -6.69 -7.18
C ALA A 13 -28.62 -5.78 -7.79
N LEU A 14 -27.85 -5.08 -6.94
CA LEU A 14 -26.73 -4.24 -7.38
C LEU A 14 -25.63 -5.06 -8.06
N LEU A 15 -25.26 -6.21 -7.50
CA LEU A 15 -24.26 -7.11 -8.11
C LEU A 15 -24.68 -7.59 -9.49
N VAL A 16 -25.94 -7.98 -9.68
CA VAL A 16 -26.45 -8.44 -10.98
C VAL A 16 -26.41 -7.32 -12.02
N ILE A 17 -26.78 -6.10 -11.64
CA ILE A 17 -26.74 -4.92 -12.53
C ILE A 17 -25.30 -4.64 -12.96
N ILE A 18 -24.36 -4.58 -12.02
CA ILE A 18 -22.95 -4.30 -12.32
C ILE A 18 -22.36 -5.40 -13.20
N ALA A 19 -22.64 -6.68 -12.90
CA ALA A 19 -22.17 -7.82 -13.71
C ALA A 19 -22.75 -7.79 -15.13
N PHE A 20 -23.99 -7.34 -15.30
CA PHE A 20 -24.62 -7.21 -16.60
C PHE A 20 -23.94 -6.14 -17.47
N PHE A 21 -23.67 -4.96 -16.91
CA PHE A 21 -23.01 -3.87 -17.64
C PHE A 21 -21.52 -4.12 -17.91
N THR A 22 -20.84 -4.88 -17.05
CA THR A 22 -19.45 -5.28 -17.26
C THR A 22 -19.31 -6.55 -18.09
N SER A 23 -20.42 -7.20 -18.46
CA SER A 23 -20.39 -8.40 -19.29
C SER A 23 -19.82 -8.09 -20.67
N GLY A 24 -18.96 -8.99 -21.15
CA GLY A 24 -18.37 -8.90 -22.49
C GLY A 24 -19.37 -9.01 -23.64
N LEU A 25 -20.67 -9.23 -23.35
CA LEU A 25 -21.75 -9.29 -24.35
C LEU A 25 -21.97 -7.95 -25.06
N PHE A 26 -21.78 -6.83 -24.36
CA PHE A 26 -21.83 -5.49 -24.96
C PHE A 26 -20.48 -5.02 -25.49
N ASN A 27 -19.40 -5.78 -25.27
CA ASN A 27 -18.08 -5.40 -25.72
C ASN A 27 -17.91 -5.78 -27.20
N LYS A 28 -17.57 -4.80 -28.04
CA LYS A 28 -17.28 -5.03 -29.45
C LYS A 28 -15.92 -5.72 -29.56
N PHE A 29 -15.92 -7.04 -29.76
CA PHE A 29 -14.70 -7.81 -30.03
C PHE A 29 -14.07 -7.40 -31.37
N ASN A 30 -13.20 -6.39 -31.33
CA ASN A 30 -12.40 -5.97 -32.48
C ASN A 30 -11.09 -6.77 -32.48
N LEU A 31 -11.00 -7.79 -33.35
CA LEU A 31 -9.81 -8.65 -33.50
C LEU A 31 -8.54 -7.88 -33.97
N ASN A 32 -8.71 -6.68 -34.54
CA ASN A 32 -7.63 -5.81 -35.00
C ASN A 32 -7.18 -4.75 -33.98
N SER A 33 -7.54 -4.89 -32.70
CA SER A 33 -7.20 -3.93 -31.64
C SER A 33 -5.86 -4.23 -30.93
N VAL A 34 -4.90 -4.87 -31.62
CA VAL A 34 -3.57 -5.21 -31.06
C VAL A 34 -2.83 -3.98 -30.51
N ALA A 35 -3.03 -2.81 -31.11
CA ALA A 35 -2.47 -1.54 -30.64
C ALA A 35 -3.09 -1.02 -29.32
N TRP A 36 -4.32 -1.45 -28.99
CA TRP A 36 -5.00 -1.08 -27.74
C TRP A 36 -4.65 -2.02 -26.59
N VAL A 37 -4.25 -3.25 -26.92
CA VAL A 37 -3.91 -4.31 -25.95
C VAL A 37 -2.38 -4.41 -25.71
N SER A 38 -1.57 -3.76 -26.55
CA SER A 38 -0.11 -3.71 -26.36
C SER A 38 0.30 -2.65 -25.33
N PRO A 39 1.41 -2.87 -24.60
CA PRO A 39 1.95 -1.86 -23.70
C PRO A 39 2.29 -0.57 -24.44
N TYR A 40 2.07 0.57 -23.79
CA TYR A 40 2.37 1.87 -24.38
C TYR A 40 3.87 2.07 -24.49
N GLU A 41 4.41 1.85 -25.69
CA GLU A 41 5.84 2.03 -25.99
C GLU A 41 6.08 3.20 -26.95
N CYS A 42 5.17 4.18 -27.01
CA CYS A 42 5.29 5.32 -27.94
C CYS A 42 5.51 4.90 -29.41
N GLY A 43 5.03 3.72 -29.83
CA GLY A 43 5.17 3.20 -31.20
C GLY A 43 6.41 2.33 -31.48
N PHE A 44 7.22 2.02 -30.47
CA PHE A 44 8.32 1.07 -30.60
C PHE A 44 7.87 -0.38 -30.40
N SER A 45 8.66 -1.34 -30.92
CA SER A 45 8.43 -2.78 -30.76
C SER A 45 9.08 -3.29 -29.48
N SER A 46 8.28 -3.93 -28.62
CA SER A 46 8.69 -4.46 -27.32
C SER A 46 9.76 -5.52 -27.47
N SER A 47 11.02 -5.11 -27.41
CA SER A 47 12.20 -5.97 -27.55
C SER A 47 13.12 -5.82 -26.35
N SER A 48 12.53 -5.75 -25.16
CA SER A 48 13.29 -5.80 -23.92
C SER A 48 12.57 -6.65 -22.88
N LEU A 49 13.30 -7.62 -22.32
CA LEU A 49 12.95 -8.20 -21.04
C LEU A 49 12.85 -7.05 -20.03
N SER A 50 11.67 -6.83 -19.47
CA SER A 50 11.44 -5.90 -18.37
C SER A 50 12.08 -6.49 -17.10
N PHE A 51 13.40 -6.47 -17.00
CA PHE A 51 14.07 -6.67 -15.73
C PHE A 51 13.73 -5.46 -14.87
N ASN A 52 12.73 -5.62 -14.00
CA ASN A 52 12.54 -4.69 -12.90
C ASN A 52 13.72 -4.88 -11.95
N CYS A 53 14.77 -4.09 -12.15
CA CYS A 53 15.81 -3.91 -11.13
C CYS A 53 15.16 -3.24 -9.93
N PHE A 54 14.58 -4.04 -9.05
CA PHE A 54 14.07 -3.58 -7.79
C PHE A 54 15.23 -2.95 -7.01
N SER A 55 15.15 -1.65 -6.77
CA SER A 55 16.21 -0.97 -6.03
C SER A 55 16.11 -1.33 -4.55
N PHE A 56 17.28 -1.50 -3.93
CA PHE A 56 17.40 -1.78 -2.50
C PHE A 56 16.72 -0.71 -1.61
N THR A 57 16.56 0.51 -2.14
CA THR A 57 15.87 1.61 -1.45
C THR A 57 14.39 1.31 -1.21
N TYR A 58 13.67 0.72 -2.18
CA TYR A 58 12.26 0.37 -2.00
C TYR A 58 12.09 -0.78 -1.00
N PHE A 59 13.02 -1.74 -1.01
CA PHE A 59 13.04 -2.82 -0.03
C PHE A 59 13.17 -2.26 1.40
N SER A 60 14.14 -1.38 1.60
CA SER A 60 14.42 -0.77 2.90
C SER A 60 13.21 0.01 3.41
N LEU A 61 12.59 0.83 2.56
CA LEU A 61 11.38 1.59 2.92
C LEU A 61 10.22 0.68 3.35
N LEU A 62 10.03 -0.48 2.70
CA LEU A 62 8.97 -1.41 3.06
C LEU A 62 9.22 -2.03 4.45
N VAL A 63 10.46 -2.42 4.74
CA VAL A 63 10.82 -2.96 6.06
C VAL A 63 10.61 -1.91 7.14
N PHE A 64 11.04 -0.67 6.92
CA PHE A 64 10.85 0.42 7.87
C PHE A 64 9.38 0.76 8.11
N PHE A 65 8.57 0.74 7.05
CA PHE A 65 7.13 0.93 7.18
C PHE A 65 6.51 -0.13 8.11
N VAL A 66 6.86 -1.41 7.94
CA VAL A 66 6.32 -2.50 8.77
C VAL A 66 6.77 -2.37 10.23
N VAL A 67 8.04 -2.04 10.47
CA VAL A 67 8.57 -1.88 11.85
C VAL A 67 7.91 -0.69 12.54
N PHE A 68 7.83 0.47 11.88
CA PHE A 68 7.25 1.68 12.46
C PHE A 68 5.74 1.53 12.71
N ASP A 69 5.02 0.82 11.84
CA ASP A 69 3.59 0.52 12.03
C ASP A 69 3.33 -0.39 13.25
N LEU A 70 4.21 -1.39 13.47
CA LEU A 70 4.18 -2.23 14.66
C LEU A 70 4.43 -1.40 15.92
N GLU A 71 5.43 -0.51 15.90
CA GLU A 71 5.78 0.32 17.05
C GLU A 71 4.67 1.33 17.41
N ILE A 72 4.01 1.94 16.42
CA ILE A 72 2.83 2.79 16.66
C ILE A 72 1.68 1.98 17.23
N SER A 73 1.45 0.77 16.73
CA SER A 73 0.39 -0.12 17.25
C SER A 73 0.58 -0.42 18.74
N LEU A 74 1.82 -0.54 19.20
CA LEU A 74 2.14 -0.70 20.64
C LEU A 74 1.87 0.58 21.45
N LEU A 75 2.12 1.76 20.86
CA LEU A 75 1.84 3.06 21.49
C LEU A 75 0.34 3.37 21.59
N LEU A 76 -0.53 2.77 20.76
CA LEU A 76 -1.97 3.01 20.77
C LEU A 76 -2.63 2.69 22.13
N ASN A 77 -2.04 1.78 22.92
CA ASN A 77 -2.54 1.43 24.25
C ASN A 77 -2.16 2.46 25.34
N MET A 78 -1.31 3.44 25.04
CA MET A 78 -0.90 4.48 26.00
C MET A 78 -2.06 5.33 26.54
N PRO A 79 -2.97 5.90 25.72
CA PRO A 79 -4.09 6.71 26.22
C PRO A 79 -5.05 5.95 27.12
N GLU A 80 -5.23 4.64 26.91
CA GLU A 80 -6.12 3.80 27.73
C GLU A 80 -5.63 3.67 29.18
N ASN A 81 -4.33 3.84 29.44
CA ASN A 81 -3.74 3.64 30.76
C ASN A 81 -3.77 4.90 31.67
N GLY A 82 -4.28 6.05 31.19
CA GLY A 82 -4.44 7.26 31.99
C GLY A 82 -3.14 8.00 32.40
N LEU A 83 -3.27 9.26 32.83
CA LEU A 83 -2.16 10.21 33.07
C LEU A 83 -1.26 9.91 34.29
N LEU A 84 -1.70 9.06 35.23
CA LEU A 84 -1.04 8.83 36.52
C LEU A 84 -0.44 7.41 36.64
N PHE A 85 0.10 6.88 35.55
CA PHE A 85 0.67 5.54 35.55
C PHE A 85 2.19 5.54 35.76
N SER A 86 2.68 4.66 36.65
CA SER A 86 4.11 4.40 36.87
C SER A 86 4.85 4.01 35.58
N ASN A 87 4.12 3.47 34.60
CA ASN A 87 4.68 2.98 33.34
C ASN A 87 5.01 4.08 32.32
N PHE A 88 4.71 5.36 32.60
CA PHE A 88 5.04 6.47 31.71
C PHE A 88 6.53 6.53 31.36
N VAL A 89 7.41 6.20 32.32
CA VAL A 89 8.87 6.17 32.11
C VAL A 89 9.25 5.14 31.03
N TYR A 90 8.59 3.98 30.98
CA TYR A 90 8.87 2.96 29.97
C TYR A 90 8.39 3.40 28.57
N TYR A 91 7.22 4.04 28.47
CA TYR A 91 6.75 4.61 27.19
C TYR A 91 7.65 5.74 26.70
N PHE A 92 8.13 6.59 27.61
CA PHE A 92 9.07 7.66 27.27
C PHE A 92 10.42 7.11 26.81
N LEU A 93 10.99 6.13 27.53
CA LEU A 93 12.22 5.44 27.11
C LEU A 93 12.04 4.76 25.75
N PHE A 94 10.89 4.12 25.52
CA PHE A 94 10.56 3.50 24.24
C PHE A 94 10.57 4.54 23.11
N LEU A 95 9.92 5.70 23.29
CA LEU A 95 9.93 6.79 22.31
C LEU A 95 11.34 7.34 22.03
N VAL A 96 12.19 7.45 23.06
CA VAL A 96 13.58 7.91 22.89
C VAL A 96 14.37 6.94 22.03
N ILE A 97 14.27 5.63 22.30
CA ILE A 97 14.96 4.59 21.50
C ILE A 97 14.47 4.63 20.05
N LEU A 98 13.17 4.75 19.85
CA LEU A 98 12.52 4.86 18.55
C LEU A 98 13.07 6.06 17.74
N SER A 99 13.14 7.22 18.38
CA SER A 99 13.67 8.45 17.77
C SER A 99 15.15 8.33 17.39
N LEU A 100 15.96 7.68 18.23
CA LEU A 100 17.38 7.44 17.96
C LEU A 100 17.58 6.46 16.80
N GLY A 101 16.80 5.39 16.75
CA GLY A 101 16.81 4.42 15.64
C GLY A 101 16.54 5.12 14.31
N PHE A 102 15.44 5.88 14.24
CA PHE A 102 15.07 6.63 13.03
C PHE A 102 16.16 7.64 12.60
N VAL A 103 16.72 8.41 13.53
CA VAL A 103 17.79 9.37 13.21
C VAL A 103 19.04 8.66 12.69
N SER A 104 19.45 7.54 13.30
CA SER A 104 20.64 6.79 12.87
C SER A 104 20.52 6.30 11.42
N GLU A 105 19.31 5.88 11.04
CA GLU A 105 19.01 5.34 9.73
C GLU A 105 18.96 6.43 8.64
N VAL A 106 18.40 7.60 8.97
CA VAL A 106 18.41 8.78 8.10
C VAL A 106 19.85 9.24 7.86
N LEU A 107 20.69 9.22 8.90
CA LEU A 107 22.12 9.57 8.79
C LEU A 107 22.90 8.59 7.91
N TRP A 108 22.59 7.29 7.98
CA TRP A 108 23.18 6.29 7.08
C TRP A 108 22.67 6.37 5.64
N GLY A 109 21.61 7.15 5.39
CA GLY A 109 21.15 7.47 4.04
C GLY A 109 20.30 6.40 3.38
N TYR A 110 19.75 5.45 4.14
CA TYR A 110 18.83 4.42 3.63
C TYR A 110 17.54 5.03 3.06
N VAL A 111 17.13 6.21 3.56
CA VAL A 111 15.93 6.94 3.12
C VAL A 111 16.23 7.91 1.95
N ARG A 112 17.50 8.07 1.56
CA ARG A 112 17.89 9.11 0.60
C ARG A 112 17.46 8.71 -0.81
N TRP A 113 16.51 9.44 -1.37
CA TRP A 113 16.16 9.34 -2.78
C TRP A 113 17.21 10.04 -3.64
N GLY A 114 18.16 9.27 -4.15
CA GLY A 114 19.07 9.73 -5.18
C GLY A 114 18.44 9.52 -6.56
N TYR A 115 18.00 10.60 -7.21
CA TYR A 115 17.99 10.58 -8.66
C TYR A 115 19.45 10.46 -9.10
N TRP A 116 19.76 9.45 -9.90
CA TRP A 116 21.06 9.36 -10.56
C TRP A 116 21.24 10.64 -11.39
N LYS A 117 22.10 11.54 -10.90
CA LYS A 117 22.68 12.60 -11.70
C LYS A 117 24.19 12.44 -11.70
N ASN A 118 24.61 11.36 -12.36
CA ASN A 118 25.58 11.31 -13.45
C ASN A 118 25.75 9.85 -13.88
#